data_AF-U6LUC6-F1
#
_entry.id   AF-U6LUC6-F1
#
_cell.length_a   1.000
_cell.length_b   1.000
_cell.length_c   1.000
_cell.angle_alpha   90.00
_cell.angle_beta   90.00
_cell.angle_gamma   90.00
#
_symmetry.space_group_name_H-M   'P 1'
#
loop_
_entity.id
_entity.type
_entity.pdbx_description
1 polymer ?
#
loop_
_entity_poly.entity_id
_entity_poly.type
_entity_poly.pdbx_seq_one_letter_code
_entity_poly.pdbx_strand_id
1 'polypeptide(L)'
;MYGRPLRRQKQRKQRKLRLELTRIQRQLRRRVHREQQLLWQLQQQQAQLQQQQRDQRKLEQEYAHWRHLFWQQQLQQQSLLQQQVHHHLTQRPEQHDWLQQKEQAQLLYAQEDGERQESMQEGEQQVTPQEERERRREKAKGKQEEHGDPELWEDEERQLLQPTGPLSGPFLEDEWIASDSSKHVATQPNTSQQALQASADAITARPLISEGSFKQVIPGHAAALVHPFVRLPKRQVKKVPEAFRINLRRAVATGVGIRNPVPLLQRAHDLLLQEVLLPGHVGDLARVAEDLIVHAVNYQQQDLSQLQASRVVERMGMRFLVLDAVVSAFIVIGQEPEEEPWKLLTNAISHAVPRPAQVRPATGRPNVSSNRVQELTRAMQILKTGKRPNPEDLLSIKRMLFCSPSCPLGFRKDEFDRWREDDKCTAGWL
;
A
#
# COMPACT_ATOMS: atom_id res chain seq x y z
N MET A 1 -23.28 88.53 -20.14
CA MET A 1 -22.50 87.45 -19.50
C MET A 1 -23.27 86.11 -19.38
N TYR A 2 -24.01 85.65 -20.41
CA TYR A 2 -24.92 84.48 -20.27
C TYR A 2 -24.42 83.13 -20.87
N GLY A 3 -23.19 83.04 -21.39
CA GLY A 3 -22.71 81.83 -22.10
C GLY A 3 -22.05 80.71 -21.27
N ARG A 4 -21.73 80.94 -19.99
CA ARG A 4 -20.98 79.97 -19.16
C ARG A 4 -21.76 78.71 -18.71
N PRO A 5 -23.08 78.76 -18.42
CA PRO A 5 -23.83 77.59 -17.96
C PRO A 5 -23.94 76.47 -19.01
N LEU A 6 -24.14 76.84 -20.28
CA LEU A 6 -24.34 75.87 -21.37
C LEU A 6 -23.10 75.02 -21.64
N ARG A 7 -21.90 75.62 -21.56
CA ARG A 7 -20.62 74.91 -21.73
C ARG A 7 -20.41 73.84 -20.64
N ARG A 8 -20.75 74.16 -19.39
CA ARG A 8 -20.65 73.21 -18.26
C ARG A 8 -21.61 72.04 -18.40
N GLN A 9 -22.84 72.30 -18.85
CA GLN A 9 -23.83 71.24 -19.09
C GLN A 9 -23.37 70.29 -20.20
N LYS A 10 -22.85 70.82 -21.32
CA LYS A 10 -22.30 70.02 -22.42
C LYS A 10 -21.12 69.15 -21.94
N GLN A 11 -20.21 69.70 -21.14
CA GLN A 11 -19.09 68.95 -20.58
C GLN A 11 -19.53 67.83 -19.61
N ARG A 12 -20.55 68.07 -18.77
CA ARG A 12 -21.12 67.05 -17.88
C ARG A 12 -21.75 65.91 -18.67
N LYS A 13 -22.53 66.21 -19.71
CA LYS A 13 -23.11 65.21 -20.63
C LYS A 13 -22.02 64.38 -21.31
N GLN A 14 -20.97 65.04 -21.82
CA GLN A 14 -19.85 64.35 -22.47
C GLN A 14 -19.07 63.44 -21.49
N ARG A 15 -18.83 63.88 -20.26
CA ARG A 15 -18.20 63.05 -19.22
C ARG A 15 -19.07 61.84 -18.87
N LYS A 16 -20.39 62.03 -18.72
CA LYS A 16 -21.33 60.92 -18.45
C LYS A 16 -21.30 59.88 -19.57
N LEU A 17 -21.34 60.31 -20.83
CA LEU A 17 -21.24 59.41 -22.00
C LEU A 17 -19.91 58.65 -22.04
N ARG A 18 -18.78 59.30 -21.73
CA ARG A 18 -17.47 58.64 -21.66
C ARG A 18 -17.40 57.57 -20.56
N LEU A 19 -18.00 57.84 -19.40
CA LEU A 19 -18.04 56.86 -18.31
C LEU A 19 -18.92 55.65 -18.67
N GLU A 20 -20.09 55.88 -19.28
CA GLU A 20 -20.95 54.79 -19.77
C GLU A 20 -20.25 53.95 -20.85
N LEU A 21 -19.55 54.58 -21.80
CA LEU A 21 -18.78 53.85 -22.81
C LEU A 21 -17.70 52.96 -22.17
N THR A 22 -16.93 53.48 -21.21
CA THR A 22 -15.92 52.69 -20.49
C THR A 22 -16.54 51.55 -19.69
N ARG A 23 -17.72 51.77 -19.09
CA ARG A 23 -18.47 50.73 -18.36
C ARG A 23 -18.88 49.60 -19.30
N ILE A 24 -19.46 49.93 -20.46
CA ILE A 24 -19.86 48.96 -21.49
C ILE A 24 -18.64 48.20 -22.01
N GLN A 25 -17.54 48.89 -22.32
CA GLN A 25 -16.30 48.24 -22.76
C GLN A 25 -15.74 47.26 -21.73
N ARG A 26 -15.75 47.61 -20.44
CA ARG A 26 -15.35 46.69 -19.35
C ARG A 26 -16.27 45.48 -19.28
N GLN A 27 -17.58 45.67 -19.45
CA GLN A 27 -18.54 44.57 -19.48
C GLN A 27 -18.30 43.63 -20.66
N LEU A 28 -18.05 44.16 -21.87
CA LEU A 28 -17.71 43.37 -23.04
C LEU A 28 -16.43 42.56 -22.84
N ARG A 29 -15.35 43.17 -22.31
CA ARG A 29 -14.11 42.44 -22.00
C ARG A 29 -14.35 41.30 -21.00
N ARG A 30 -15.19 41.52 -19.98
CA ARG A 30 -15.56 40.45 -19.02
C ARG A 30 -16.44 39.36 -19.65
N ARG A 31 -17.21 39.65 -20.70
CA ARG A 31 -17.98 38.63 -21.44
C ARG A 31 -17.06 37.81 -22.32
N VAL A 32 -16.23 38.46 -23.13
CA VAL A 32 -15.23 37.80 -23.99
C VAL A 32 -14.28 36.92 -23.16
N HIS A 33 -13.81 37.41 -22.02
CA HIS A 33 -12.95 36.61 -21.13
C HIS A 33 -13.68 35.39 -20.56
N ARG A 34 -14.97 35.52 -20.20
CA ARG A 34 -15.79 34.38 -19.75
C ARG A 34 -16.03 33.38 -20.87
N GLU A 35 -16.31 33.84 -22.09
CA GLU A 35 -16.46 32.97 -23.26
C GLU A 35 -15.16 32.22 -23.57
N GLN A 36 -14.01 32.89 -23.52
CA GLN A 36 -12.70 32.24 -23.68
C GLN A 36 -12.44 31.20 -22.59
N GLN A 37 -12.78 31.50 -21.33
CA GLN A 37 -12.67 30.52 -20.24
C GLN A 37 -13.55 29.28 -20.48
N LEU A 38 -14.78 29.47 -20.95
CA LEU A 38 -15.70 28.37 -21.26
C LEU A 38 -15.19 27.53 -22.43
N LEU A 39 -14.69 28.15 -23.50
CA LEU A 39 -14.08 27.44 -24.63
C LEU A 39 -12.86 26.63 -24.20
N TRP A 40 -12.01 27.21 -23.34
CA TRP A 40 -10.85 26.50 -22.79
C TRP A 40 -11.27 25.30 -21.93
N GLN A 41 -12.29 25.45 -21.07
CA GLN A 41 -12.84 24.34 -20.30
C GLN A 41 -13.41 23.23 -21.19
N LEU A 42 -14.15 23.59 -22.23
CA LEU A 42 -14.71 22.63 -23.18
C LEU A 42 -13.61 21.87 -23.92
N GLN A 43 -12.53 22.55 -24.32
CA GLN A 43 -11.38 21.93 -24.96
C GLN A 43 -10.69 20.92 -24.03
N GLN A 44 -10.52 21.27 -22.75
CA GLN A 44 -9.95 20.36 -21.74
C GLN A 44 -10.82 19.11 -21.56
N GLN A 45 -12.15 19.30 -21.47
CA GLN A 45 -13.09 18.18 -21.37
C GLN A 45 -13.02 17.27 -22.61
N GLN A 46 -12.92 17.84 -23.80
CA GLN A 46 -12.78 17.06 -25.04
C GLN A 46 -11.46 16.27 -25.07
N ALA A 47 -10.36 16.87 -24.63
CA ALA A 47 -9.06 16.19 -24.53
C ALA A 47 -9.11 15.01 -23.54
N GLN A 48 -9.77 15.18 -22.39
CA GLN A 48 -9.97 14.10 -21.42
C GLN A 48 -10.78 12.94 -22.00
N LEU A 49 -11.88 13.23 -22.70
CA LEU A 49 -12.68 12.19 -23.36
C LEU A 49 -11.88 11.45 -24.44
N GLN A 50 -11.07 12.16 -25.22
CA GLN A 50 -10.18 11.53 -26.21
C GLN A 50 -9.14 10.63 -25.56
N GLN A 51 -8.56 11.06 -24.43
CA GLN A 51 -7.61 10.24 -23.69
C GLN A 51 -8.27 8.97 -23.16
N GLN A 52 -9.47 9.08 -22.57
CA GLN A 52 -10.25 7.94 -22.09
C GLN A 52 -10.56 6.94 -23.22
N GLN A 53 -10.91 7.43 -24.42
CA GLN A 53 -11.13 6.57 -25.59
C GLN A 53 -9.85 5.85 -26.04
N ARG A 54 -8.69 6.53 -25.98
CA ARG A 54 -7.40 5.90 -26.31
C ARG A 54 -7.05 4.80 -25.31
N ASP A 55 -7.25 5.07 -24.02
CA ASP A 55 -6.98 4.11 -22.96
C ASP A 55 -7.93 2.90 -23.07
N GLN A 56 -9.20 3.13 -23.39
CA GLN A 56 -10.16 2.05 -23.65
C GLN A 56 -9.74 1.17 -24.85
N ARG A 57 -9.33 1.79 -25.97
CA ARG A 57 -8.82 1.04 -27.13
C ARG A 57 -7.56 0.24 -26.80
N LYS A 58 -6.67 0.80 -25.98
CA LYS A 58 -5.47 0.10 -25.54
C LYS A 58 -5.82 -1.13 -24.71
N LEU A 59 -6.77 -1.01 -23.77
CA LEU A 59 -7.27 -2.14 -22.99
C LEU A 59 -7.94 -3.20 -23.89
N GLU A 60 -8.73 -2.78 -24.87
CA GLU A 60 -9.33 -3.70 -25.85
C GLU A 60 -8.27 -4.45 -26.67
N GLN A 61 -7.20 -3.78 -27.08
CA GLN A 61 -6.07 -4.40 -27.78
C GLN A 61 -5.31 -5.38 -26.88
N GLU A 62 -5.03 -5.01 -25.64
CA GLU A 62 -4.39 -5.89 -24.65
C GLU A 62 -5.27 -7.11 -24.37
N TYR A 63 -6.58 -6.94 -24.22
CA TYR A 63 -7.52 -8.04 -24.03
C TYR A 63 -7.59 -8.96 -25.26
N ALA A 64 -7.64 -8.39 -26.47
CA ALA A 64 -7.59 -9.17 -27.71
C ALA A 64 -6.30 -9.97 -27.82
N HIS A 65 -5.16 -9.38 -27.44
CA HIS A 65 -3.86 -10.06 -27.40
C HIS A 65 -3.85 -11.22 -26.42
N TRP A 66 -4.33 -11.01 -25.18
CA TRP A 66 -4.45 -12.08 -24.18
C TRP A 66 -5.38 -13.20 -24.62
N ARG A 67 -6.52 -12.86 -25.22
CA ARG A 67 -7.46 -13.84 -25.78
C ARG A 67 -6.79 -14.68 -26.88
N HIS A 68 -5.97 -14.07 -27.73
CA HIS A 68 -5.22 -14.78 -28.75
C HIS A 68 -4.17 -15.74 -28.14
N LEU A 69 -3.39 -15.28 -27.16
CA LEU A 69 -2.41 -16.12 -26.46
C LEU A 69 -3.06 -17.31 -25.75
N PHE A 70 -4.17 -17.07 -25.06
CA PHE A 70 -4.92 -18.13 -24.38
C PHE A 70 -5.45 -19.17 -25.38
N TRP A 71 -6.03 -18.72 -26.49
CA TRP A 71 -6.50 -19.61 -27.54
C TRP A 71 -5.36 -20.43 -28.16
N GLN A 72 -4.20 -19.82 -28.39
CA GLN A 72 -3.01 -20.52 -28.89
C GLN A 72 -2.52 -21.59 -27.89
N GLN A 73 -2.51 -21.28 -26.60
CA GLN A 73 -2.17 -22.25 -25.56
C GLN A 73 -3.15 -23.43 -25.55
N GLN A 74 -4.44 -23.16 -25.71
CA GLN A 74 -5.46 -24.20 -25.76
C GLN A 74 -5.28 -25.13 -26.98
N LEU A 75 -4.88 -24.59 -28.14
CA LEU A 75 -4.53 -25.40 -29.31
C LEU A 75 -3.32 -26.30 -29.05
N GLN A 76 -2.27 -25.77 -28.42
CA GLN A 76 -1.09 -26.57 -28.07
C GLN A 76 -1.45 -27.74 -27.15
N GLN A 77 -2.30 -27.50 -26.14
CA GLN A 77 -2.79 -28.57 -25.25
C GLN A 77 -3.60 -29.63 -26.01
N GLN A 78 -4.49 -29.22 -26.91
CA GLN A 78 -5.24 -30.18 -27.74
C GLN A 78 -4.31 -31.00 -28.65
N SER A 79 -3.29 -30.39 -29.23
CA SER A 79 -2.29 -31.09 -30.04
C SER A 79 -1.52 -32.13 -29.22
N LEU A 80 -1.12 -31.80 -27.99
CA LEU A 80 -0.43 -32.74 -27.10
C LEU A 80 -1.32 -33.93 -26.73
N LEU A 81 -2.61 -33.67 -26.44
CA LEU A 81 -3.57 -34.74 -26.17
C LEU A 81 -3.78 -35.64 -27.39
N GLN A 82 -3.86 -35.09 -28.60
CA GLN A 82 -3.95 -35.89 -29.82
C GLN A 82 -2.71 -36.74 -30.06
N GLN A 83 -1.51 -36.20 -29.78
CA GLN A 83 -0.26 -36.97 -29.86
C GLN A 83 -0.22 -38.11 -28.83
N GLN A 84 -0.66 -37.88 -27.59
CA GLN A 84 -0.74 -38.92 -26.56
C GLN A 84 -1.72 -40.03 -26.96
N VAL A 85 -2.91 -39.67 -27.47
CA VAL A 85 -3.90 -40.64 -27.95
C VAL A 85 -3.34 -41.45 -29.12
N HIS A 86 -2.65 -40.79 -30.07
CA HIS A 86 -2.02 -41.47 -31.19
C HIS A 86 -0.91 -42.43 -30.71
N HIS A 87 -0.07 -42.01 -29.77
CA HIS A 87 0.97 -42.86 -29.21
C HIS A 87 0.41 -44.09 -28.50
N HIS A 88 -0.66 -43.92 -27.71
CA HIS A 88 -1.37 -45.01 -27.08
C HIS A 88 -1.99 -45.98 -28.09
N LEU A 89 -2.61 -45.48 -29.16
CA LEU A 89 -3.18 -46.32 -30.22
C LEU A 89 -2.11 -47.12 -30.97
N THR A 90 -0.93 -46.56 -31.18
CA THR A 90 0.18 -47.24 -31.87
C THR A 90 0.91 -48.25 -30.98
N GLN A 91 1.01 -48.01 -29.65
CA GLN A 91 1.63 -48.96 -28.71
C GLN A 91 0.71 -50.12 -28.28
N ARG A 92 -0.61 -49.95 -28.42
CA ARG A 92 -1.58 -50.97 -27.96
C ARG A 92 -1.47 -52.33 -28.67
N PRO A 93 -1.23 -52.42 -30.00
CA PRO A 93 -1.03 -53.69 -30.69
C PRO A 93 0.22 -54.43 -30.20
N GLU A 94 1.34 -53.71 -30.01
CA GLU A 94 2.59 -54.32 -29.53
C GLU A 94 2.46 -54.87 -28.11
N GLN A 95 1.75 -54.15 -27.22
CA GLN A 95 1.44 -54.68 -25.89
C GLN A 95 0.55 -55.93 -25.96
N HIS A 96 -0.37 -56.00 -26.93
CA HIS A 96 -1.24 -57.16 -27.07
C HIS A 96 -0.49 -58.38 -27.60
N ASP A 97 0.36 -58.21 -28.61
CA ASP A 97 1.23 -59.26 -29.15
C ASP A 97 2.21 -59.77 -28.09
N TRP A 98 2.80 -58.86 -27.29
CA TRP A 98 3.72 -59.25 -26.22
C TRP A 98 3.03 -60.06 -25.12
N LEU A 99 1.83 -59.65 -24.70
CA LEU A 99 1.04 -60.41 -23.72
C LEU A 99 0.64 -61.78 -24.27
N GLN A 100 0.24 -61.87 -25.54
CA GLN A 100 -0.12 -63.13 -26.17
C GLN A 100 1.09 -64.07 -26.29
N GLN A 101 2.26 -63.54 -26.62
CA GLN A 101 3.51 -64.31 -26.70
C GLN A 101 3.95 -64.81 -25.31
N LYS A 102 3.78 -63.99 -24.27
CA LYS A 102 4.03 -64.39 -22.88
C LYS A 102 3.10 -65.53 -22.43
N GLU A 103 1.83 -65.48 -22.83
CA GLU A 103 0.85 -66.52 -22.51
C GLU A 103 1.21 -67.84 -23.22
N GLN A 104 1.65 -67.79 -24.48
CA GLN A 104 2.16 -68.97 -25.20
C GLN A 104 3.42 -69.56 -24.55
N ALA A 105 4.36 -68.71 -24.12
CA ALA A 105 5.56 -69.17 -23.41
C ALA A 105 5.21 -69.84 -22.07
N GLN A 106 4.24 -69.30 -21.33
CA GLN A 106 3.78 -69.92 -20.08
C GLN A 106 3.14 -71.28 -20.30
N LEU A 107 2.37 -71.47 -21.38
CA LEU A 107 1.81 -72.77 -21.73
C LEU A 107 2.90 -73.79 -22.07
N LEU A 108 3.96 -73.38 -22.80
CA LEU A 108 5.12 -74.23 -23.08
C LEU A 108 5.84 -74.66 -21.79
N TYR A 109 6.11 -73.71 -20.89
CA TYR A 109 6.74 -74.02 -19.60
C TYR A 109 5.88 -74.94 -18.73
N ALA A 110 4.56 -74.75 -18.70
CA ALA A 110 3.65 -75.63 -17.95
C ALA A 110 3.63 -77.06 -18.51
N GLN A 111 3.85 -77.22 -19.82
CA GLN A 111 3.93 -78.53 -20.46
C GLN A 111 5.26 -79.23 -20.13
N GLU A 112 6.39 -78.51 -20.17
CA GLU A 112 7.70 -79.04 -19.78
C GLU A 112 7.77 -79.41 -18.29
N ASP A 113 7.14 -78.62 -17.41
CA ASP A 113 7.06 -78.94 -15.98
C ASP A 113 6.17 -80.16 -15.70
N GLY A 114 5.12 -80.38 -16.50
CA GLY A 114 4.31 -81.60 -16.45
C GLY A 114 5.13 -82.85 -16.79
N GLU A 115 5.94 -82.79 -17.85
CA GLU A 115 6.83 -83.89 -18.25
C GLU A 115 7.96 -84.14 -17.24
N ARG A 116 8.49 -83.09 -16.60
CA ARG A 116 9.47 -83.24 -15.51
C ARG A 116 8.86 -83.76 -14.21
N GLN A 117 7.61 -83.44 -13.90
CA GLN A 117 6.92 -84.01 -12.74
C GLN A 117 6.60 -85.50 -12.93
N GLU A 118 6.24 -85.93 -14.15
CA GLU A 118 6.13 -87.36 -14.46
C GLU A 118 7.48 -88.07 -14.37
N SER A 119 8.58 -87.43 -14.78
CA SER A 119 9.92 -88.04 -14.64
C SER A 119 10.46 -88.08 -13.20
N MET A 120 10.00 -87.20 -12.31
CA MET A 120 10.38 -87.24 -10.88
C MET A 120 9.51 -88.19 -10.05
N GLN A 121 8.29 -88.51 -10.46
CA GLN A 121 7.43 -89.45 -9.72
C GLN A 121 7.88 -90.91 -9.78
N GLU A 122 8.76 -91.30 -10.71
CA GLU A 122 9.38 -92.63 -10.71
C GLU A 122 10.61 -92.75 -9.77
N GLY A 123 11.04 -91.66 -9.11
CA GLY A 123 12.33 -91.61 -8.39
C GLY A 123 12.32 -91.32 -6.88
N GLU A 124 11.18 -91.14 -6.22
CA GLU A 124 11.15 -90.80 -4.78
C GLU A 124 10.33 -91.80 -3.96
N GLN A 125 10.91 -93.00 -3.78
CA GLN A 125 10.65 -93.80 -2.58
C GLN A 125 11.73 -93.48 -1.53
N GLN A 126 11.27 -93.12 -0.34
CA GLN A 126 12.00 -92.99 0.93
C GLN A 126 12.69 -91.65 1.20
N VAL A 127 11.93 -90.70 1.74
CA VAL A 127 12.46 -89.66 2.64
C VAL A 127 11.76 -89.81 4.00
N THR A 128 12.57 -89.97 5.05
CA THR A 128 12.15 -90.30 6.41
C THR A 128 11.74 -89.05 7.21
N PRO A 129 10.82 -89.16 8.19
CA PRO A 129 10.15 -88.03 8.83
C PRO A 129 10.97 -87.21 9.85
N GLN A 130 12.31 -87.23 9.78
CA GLN A 130 13.19 -86.63 10.80
C GLN A 130 13.87 -85.33 10.36
N GLU A 131 13.98 -85.04 9.06
CA GLU A 131 14.64 -83.82 8.56
C GLU A 131 13.72 -82.58 8.44
N GLU A 132 12.39 -82.76 8.51
CA GLU A 132 11.44 -81.64 8.39
C GLU A 132 11.35 -80.78 9.67
N ARG A 133 11.91 -81.26 10.79
CA ARG A 133 11.93 -80.52 12.07
C ARG A 133 13.08 -79.53 12.22
N GLU A 134 14.15 -79.64 11.44
CA GLU A 134 15.29 -78.70 11.52
C GLU A 134 15.13 -77.46 10.61
N ARG A 135 14.54 -77.61 9.42
CA ARG A 135 14.30 -76.47 8.50
C ARG A 135 13.31 -75.41 9.01
N ARG A 136 12.48 -75.74 9.99
CA ARG A 136 11.56 -74.76 10.63
C ARG A 136 12.23 -73.89 11.70
N ARG A 137 13.45 -74.21 12.16
CA ARG A 137 14.14 -73.42 13.20
C ARG A 137 15.08 -72.33 12.66
N GLU A 138 15.48 -72.39 11.38
CA GLU A 138 16.38 -71.38 10.80
C GLU A 138 15.67 -70.16 10.18
N LYS A 139 14.39 -70.26 9.81
CA LYS A 139 13.64 -69.13 9.20
C LYS A 139 13.14 -68.06 10.20
N ALA A 140 13.44 -68.20 11.49
CA ALA A 140 12.99 -67.28 12.54
C ALA A 140 14.04 -66.25 13.02
N LYS A 141 15.26 -66.22 12.45
CA LYS A 141 16.33 -65.30 12.90
C LYS A 141 16.82 -64.24 11.90
N GLY A 142 16.31 -64.19 10.67
CA GLY A 142 16.79 -63.27 9.62
C GLY A 142 15.84 -62.13 9.28
N LYS A 143 15.25 -61.45 10.27
CA LYS A 143 14.32 -60.31 10.05
C LYS A 143 14.63 -59.13 10.97
N GLN A 144 15.90 -58.74 11.04
CA GLN A 144 16.30 -57.52 11.75
C GLN A 144 17.66 -57.06 11.21
N GLU A 145 17.66 -56.34 10.09
CA GLU A 145 18.71 -55.40 9.63
C GLU A 145 18.50 -55.16 8.13
N GLU A 146 17.66 -54.16 7.78
CA GLU A 146 17.80 -53.41 6.53
C GLU A 146 16.86 -52.19 6.60
N HIS A 147 17.30 -51.18 7.35
CA HIS A 147 16.89 -49.80 7.13
C HIS A 147 18.17 -48.97 7.04
N GLY A 148 18.81 -49.11 5.88
CA GLY A 148 19.90 -48.25 5.42
C GLY A 148 19.31 -47.05 4.68
N ASP A 149 19.61 -45.89 5.22
CA ASP A 149 19.39 -44.55 4.70
C ASP A 149 20.15 -44.34 3.37
N PRO A 150 19.53 -43.83 2.28
CA PRO A 150 20.26 -43.29 1.14
C PRO A 150 20.25 -41.76 1.18
N GLU A 151 21.33 -41.22 1.73
CA GLU A 151 21.77 -39.84 1.53
C GLU A 151 22.66 -39.75 0.26
N LEU A 152 22.46 -38.67 -0.53
CA LEU A 152 23.31 -38.15 -1.62
C LEU A 152 23.48 -39.07 -2.86
N TRP A 153 23.28 -38.63 -4.10
CA TRP A 153 23.83 -37.46 -4.82
C TRP A 153 22.94 -37.10 -6.03
N GLU A 154 23.38 -36.05 -6.75
CA GLU A 154 22.98 -35.57 -8.09
C GLU A 154 21.78 -34.61 -8.14
N ASP A 155 21.77 -33.51 -8.88
CA ASP A 155 22.74 -32.66 -9.57
C ASP A 155 21.93 -31.41 -9.98
N GLU A 156 22.39 -30.19 -9.74
CA GLU A 156 23.26 -29.43 -10.65
C GLU A 156 22.72 -29.28 -12.09
N GLU A 157 21.53 -28.68 -12.26
CA GLU A 157 21.15 -28.09 -13.55
C GLU A 157 20.15 -26.94 -13.39
N ARG A 158 20.64 -25.69 -13.53
CA ARG A 158 20.01 -24.51 -14.17
C ARG A 158 20.62 -23.20 -13.67
N GLN A 159 21.83 -22.93 -14.18
CA GLN A 159 22.23 -21.56 -14.51
C GLN A 159 21.61 -21.14 -15.85
N LEU A 160 21.56 -19.83 -16.07
CA LEU A 160 21.35 -19.11 -17.33
C LEU A 160 19.89 -18.90 -17.75
N LEU A 161 19.38 -17.70 -17.48
CA LEU A 161 19.10 -16.69 -18.51
C LEU A 161 18.69 -15.37 -17.83
N GLN A 162 19.64 -14.44 -17.72
CA GLN A 162 19.32 -13.01 -17.63
C GLN A 162 19.09 -12.48 -19.05
N PRO A 163 18.14 -11.53 -19.22
CA PRO A 163 18.25 -10.52 -20.26
C PRO A 163 18.55 -9.16 -19.61
N THR A 164 19.79 -8.73 -19.80
CA THR A 164 20.21 -7.33 -19.86
C THR A 164 19.48 -6.62 -21.01
N GLY A 165 18.90 -5.45 -20.74
CA GLY A 165 18.30 -4.60 -21.77
C GLY A 165 17.98 -3.19 -21.26
N PRO A 166 18.69 -2.14 -21.74
CA PRO A 166 18.54 -0.77 -21.28
C PRO A 166 17.49 0.00 -22.12
N LEU A 167 16.55 0.67 -21.47
CA LEU A 167 15.67 1.65 -22.14
C LEU A 167 15.48 2.87 -21.23
N SER A 168 16.50 3.72 -21.18
CA SER A 168 16.37 5.10 -20.72
C SER A 168 16.07 5.97 -21.95
N GLY A 169 14.79 6.27 -22.16
CA GLY A 169 14.34 7.32 -23.07
C GLY A 169 14.39 8.70 -22.39
N PRO A 170 14.41 9.80 -23.18
CA PRO A 170 14.69 11.14 -22.68
C PRO A 170 13.49 11.68 -21.90
N PHE A 171 13.73 12.01 -20.63
CA PHE A 171 12.75 12.64 -19.75
C PHE A 171 12.65 14.12 -20.12
N LEU A 172 11.51 14.52 -20.67
CA LEU A 172 11.17 15.92 -20.95
C LEU A 172 11.00 16.68 -19.62
N GLU A 173 11.80 17.73 -19.46
CA GLU A 173 11.64 18.75 -18.43
C GLU A 173 10.34 19.54 -18.69
N ASP A 174 9.30 19.30 -17.91
CA ASP A 174 8.16 20.21 -17.83
C ASP A 174 8.41 21.26 -16.74
N GLU A 175 8.93 22.36 -17.26
CA GLU A 175 9.09 23.70 -16.74
C GLU A 175 7.78 24.26 -16.16
N TRP A 176 7.50 24.01 -14.87
CA TRP A 176 6.46 24.75 -14.13
C TRP A 176 7.05 25.51 -12.94
N ILE A 177 7.53 26.71 -13.28
CA ILE A 177 7.47 27.98 -12.53
C ILE A 177 8.16 27.97 -11.15
N ALA A 178 9.44 28.36 -11.18
CA ALA A 178 10.02 29.20 -10.14
C ALA A 178 9.64 30.68 -10.41
N SER A 179 9.02 31.33 -9.44
CA SER A 179 8.97 32.80 -9.30
C SER A 179 8.60 33.12 -7.85
N ASP A 180 9.59 33.26 -6.98
CA ASP A 180 10.02 34.59 -6.55
C ASP A 180 11.24 34.49 -5.62
N SER A 181 12.32 35.08 -6.11
CA SER A 181 13.56 35.33 -5.40
C SER A 181 13.32 36.45 -4.39
N SER A 182 13.33 36.14 -3.10
CA SER A 182 13.53 37.14 -2.06
C SER A 182 14.93 36.97 -1.47
N LYS A 183 15.85 37.83 -1.91
CA LYS A 183 17.15 38.05 -1.28
C LYS A 183 16.92 38.56 0.14
N HIS A 184 17.14 37.71 1.14
CA HIS A 184 17.30 38.16 2.52
C HIS A 184 18.75 38.03 2.98
N VAL A 185 19.34 39.21 3.10
CA VAL A 185 20.50 39.66 3.88
C VAL A 185 20.81 38.76 5.08
N ALA A 186 22.05 38.28 5.11
CA ALA A 186 22.65 37.60 6.25
C ALA A 186 22.73 38.54 7.45
N THR A 187 22.15 38.13 8.58
CA THR A 187 22.43 38.70 9.91
C THR A 187 22.90 37.57 10.81
N GLN A 188 24.11 37.72 11.35
CA GLN A 188 24.75 36.77 12.25
C GLN A 188 23.98 36.63 13.58
N PRO A 189 24.01 35.45 14.24
CA PRO A 189 23.69 35.36 15.65
C PRO A 189 24.96 35.47 16.51
N ASN A 190 24.91 36.44 17.42
CA ASN A 190 25.85 36.68 18.49
C ASN A 190 25.77 35.56 19.54
N THR A 191 26.94 35.08 19.94
CA THR A 191 27.20 34.15 21.03
C THR A 191 26.87 34.82 22.36
N SER A 192 26.01 34.21 23.19
CA SER A 192 26.00 34.48 24.64
C SER A 192 25.57 33.24 25.39
N GLN A 193 26.57 32.64 26.03
CA GLN A 193 26.46 31.64 27.08
C GLN A 193 25.90 32.30 28.34
N GLN A 194 24.97 31.66 29.05
CA GLN A 194 24.87 31.83 30.50
C GLN A 194 24.30 30.60 31.20
N ALA A 195 25.26 29.92 31.85
CA ALA A 195 25.25 29.15 33.08
C ALA A 195 23.92 28.72 33.73
N LEU A 196 23.80 27.39 33.88
CA LEU A 196 23.63 26.65 35.14
C LEU A 196 22.94 27.36 36.32
N GLN A 197 21.80 26.81 36.75
CA GLN A 197 21.54 26.52 38.16
C GLN A 197 20.52 25.39 38.29
N ALA A 198 20.92 24.37 39.05
CA ALA A 198 20.16 23.18 39.42
C ALA A 198 19.37 23.43 40.71
N SER A 199 18.19 22.79 40.83
CA SER A 199 17.65 22.38 42.12
C SER A 199 16.85 21.09 41.92
N ALA A 200 17.43 20.02 42.45
CA ALA A 200 16.73 18.78 42.76
C ALA A 200 16.00 18.99 44.09
N ASP A 201 14.73 18.61 44.17
CA ASP A 201 14.14 18.19 45.43
C ASP A 201 13.11 17.10 45.18
N ALA A 202 13.29 16.03 45.95
CA ALA A 202 12.57 14.79 45.90
C ALA A 202 11.27 14.89 46.70
N ILE A 203 10.15 14.48 46.11
CA ILE A 203 8.99 14.01 46.89
C ILE A 203 8.54 12.68 46.31
N THR A 204 8.97 11.64 47.02
CA THR A 204 8.50 10.27 46.96
C THR A 204 7.03 10.21 47.39
N ALA A 205 6.11 10.06 46.45
CA ALA A 205 4.73 9.65 46.74
C ALA A 205 4.36 8.51 45.80
N ARG A 206 4.46 7.29 46.33
CA ARG A 206 4.15 6.00 45.72
C ARG A 206 2.64 5.74 45.85
N PRO A 207 1.83 5.78 44.77
CA PRO A 207 0.41 5.45 44.86
C PRO A 207 0.25 3.94 44.91
N LEU A 208 -0.41 3.45 45.96
CA LEU A 208 -0.81 2.05 46.08
C LEU A 208 -1.78 1.68 44.94
N ILE A 209 -1.43 0.60 44.27
CA ILE A 209 -2.20 -0.07 43.23
C ILE A 209 -3.40 -0.72 43.92
N SER A 210 -4.58 -0.13 43.74
CA SER A 210 -5.87 -0.75 44.07
C SER A 210 -6.29 -1.60 42.88
N GLU A 211 -5.92 -2.88 42.92
CA GLU A 211 -6.48 -3.94 42.08
C GLU A 211 -7.87 -4.30 42.60
N GLY A 212 -8.91 -4.03 41.81
CA GLY A 212 -10.27 -4.42 42.18
C GLY A 212 -11.36 -3.47 41.73
N SER A 213 -11.23 -2.85 40.55
CA SER A 213 -12.34 -2.13 39.92
C SER A 213 -12.51 -2.65 38.50
N PHE A 214 -13.39 -3.65 38.36
CA PHE A 214 -13.87 -4.11 37.06
C PHE A 214 -14.60 -2.93 36.40
N LYS A 215 -13.87 -2.28 35.48
CA LYS A 215 -14.34 -1.18 34.67
C LYS A 215 -15.64 -1.57 33.99
N GLN A 216 -16.71 -0.85 34.27
CA GLN A 216 -17.86 -0.78 33.37
C GLN A 216 -17.33 -0.38 32.00
N VAL A 217 -17.41 -1.31 31.05
CA VAL A 217 -17.05 -1.08 29.66
C VAL A 217 -18.07 -0.07 29.14
N ILE A 218 -17.63 1.18 28.96
CA ILE A 218 -18.44 2.23 28.35
C ILE A 218 -18.84 1.70 26.96
N PRO A 219 -20.14 1.50 26.67
CA PRO A 219 -20.61 0.83 25.45
C PRO A 219 -20.11 1.46 24.12
N GLY A 220 -19.61 2.70 24.14
CA GLY A 220 -19.07 3.39 22.96
C GLY A 220 -17.68 2.94 22.50
N HIS A 221 -16.84 2.39 23.38
CA HIS A 221 -15.45 2.08 23.03
C HIS A 221 -15.31 0.92 22.03
N ALA A 222 -16.20 -0.08 22.10
CA ALA A 222 -16.14 -1.25 21.23
C ALA A 222 -16.45 -0.90 19.76
N ALA A 223 -17.40 0.01 19.52
CA ALA A 223 -17.78 0.44 18.18
C ALA A 223 -16.64 1.18 17.45
N ALA A 224 -15.84 1.96 18.19
CA ALA A 224 -14.72 2.70 17.62
C ALA A 224 -13.61 1.77 17.07
N LEU A 225 -13.41 0.59 17.68
CA LEU A 225 -12.36 -0.35 17.28
C LEU A 225 -12.66 -1.07 15.95
N VAL A 226 -13.93 -1.20 15.59
CA VAL A 226 -14.36 -1.84 14.34
C VAL A 226 -14.39 -0.83 13.18
N HIS A 227 -14.35 0.47 13.49
CA HIS A 227 -14.42 1.51 12.47
C HIS A 227 -13.25 1.42 11.49
N PRO A 228 -13.47 1.54 10.16
CA PRO A 228 -12.42 1.45 9.14
C PRO A 228 -11.22 2.38 9.37
N PHE A 229 -11.47 3.59 9.90
CA PHE A 229 -10.42 4.54 10.27
C PHE A 229 -9.45 4.06 11.33
N VAL A 230 -9.87 3.16 12.21
CA VAL A 230 -9.13 2.74 13.41
C VAL A 230 -8.57 1.34 13.24
N ARG A 231 -9.37 0.40 12.72
CA ARG A 231 -8.99 -1.01 12.63
C ARG A 231 -7.70 -1.18 11.81
N LEU A 232 -6.97 -2.24 12.13
CA LEU A 232 -5.80 -2.68 11.39
C LEU A 232 -6.00 -4.14 10.96
N PRO A 233 -5.50 -4.54 9.79
CA PRO A 233 -5.61 -5.92 9.32
C PRO A 233 -4.80 -6.85 10.23
N LYS A 234 -5.24 -8.10 10.30
CA LYS A 234 -4.44 -9.19 10.87
C LYS A 234 -3.48 -9.70 9.79
N ARG A 235 -2.24 -10.00 10.16
CA ARG A 235 -1.33 -10.72 9.26
C ARG A 235 -1.65 -12.22 9.26
N GLN A 236 -1.67 -12.85 8.09
CA GLN A 236 -1.86 -14.30 8.00
C GLN A 236 -0.64 -15.08 8.52
N VAL A 237 0.56 -14.53 8.31
CA VAL A 237 1.83 -15.16 8.70
C VAL A 237 2.28 -14.64 10.07
N LYS A 238 2.67 -15.54 10.98
CA LYS A 238 3.16 -15.17 12.32
C LYS A 238 4.50 -14.44 12.28
N LYS A 239 5.42 -14.87 11.42
CA LYS A 239 6.76 -14.28 11.24
C LYS A 239 6.87 -13.68 9.85
N VAL A 240 7.10 -12.37 9.77
CA VAL A 240 7.28 -11.69 8.49
C VAL A 240 8.69 -11.98 7.94
N PRO A 241 8.83 -12.44 6.69
CA PRO A 241 10.12 -12.57 6.02
C PRO A 241 10.89 -11.24 6.02
N GLU A 242 12.22 -11.30 6.16
CA GLU A 242 13.07 -10.10 6.21
C GLU A 242 12.89 -9.20 4.97
N ALA A 243 12.64 -9.80 3.80
CA ALA A 243 12.38 -9.11 2.55
C ALA A 243 11.13 -8.19 2.56
N PHE A 244 10.23 -8.36 3.53
CA PHE A 244 9.00 -7.56 3.67
C PHE A 244 9.08 -6.57 4.84
N ARG A 245 10.26 -6.37 5.45
CA ARG A 245 10.47 -5.35 6.47
C ARG A 245 10.71 -4.00 5.81
N ILE A 246 10.29 -2.94 6.50
CA ILE A 246 10.51 -1.56 6.07
C ILE A 246 11.99 -1.25 6.27
N ASN A 247 12.72 -1.00 5.18
CA ASN A 247 14.10 -0.55 5.21
C ASN A 247 14.15 0.97 5.45
N LEU A 248 14.00 1.34 6.73
CA LEU A 248 13.90 2.73 7.16
C LEU A 248 15.16 3.53 6.81
N ARG A 249 16.35 2.94 6.96
CA ARG A 249 17.64 3.56 6.59
C ARG A 249 17.69 3.95 5.12
N ARG A 250 17.33 3.02 4.24
CA ARG A 250 17.27 3.29 2.79
C ARG A 250 16.25 4.39 2.49
N ALA A 251 15.06 4.30 3.05
CA ALA A 251 13.99 5.26 2.78
C ALA A 251 14.36 6.70 3.20
N VAL A 252 14.95 6.89 4.39
CA VAL A 252 15.36 8.24 4.82
C VAL A 252 16.57 8.79 4.05
N ALA A 253 17.43 7.93 3.52
CA ALA A 253 18.60 8.32 2.72
C ALA A 253 18.26 8.60 1.23
N THR A 254 17.05 8.24 0.79
CA THR A 254 16.66 8.40 -0.62
C THR A 254 16.25 9.84 -0.91
N GLY A 255 16.95 10.49 -1.86
CA GLY A 255 16.76 11.92 -2.16
C GLY A 255 15.64 12.25 -3.17
N VAL A 256 15.07 11.27 -3.85
CA VAL A 256 14.01 11.48 -4.86
C VAL A 256 12.79 10.64 -4.49
N GLY A 257 11.63 11.29 -4.37
CA GLY A 257 10.37 10.62 -4.07
C GLY A 257 9.19 11.24 -4.81
N ILE A 258 8.03 10.63 -4.66
CA ILE A 258 6.79 11.13 -5.23
C ILE A 258 6.36 12.41 -4.48
N ARG A 259 6.13 13.51 -5.19
CA ARG A 259 5.75 14.81 -4.57
C ARG A 259 4.34 14.85 -4.03
N ASN A 260 3.40 14.11 -4.62
CA ASN A 260 2.02 14.03 -4.15
C ASN A 260 1.83 12.77 -3.30
N PRO A 261 1.56 12.87 -1.99
CA PRO A 261 1.39 11.69 -1.14
C PRO A 261 0.05 10.98 -1.35
N VAL A 262 -0.95 11.61 -2.00
CA VAL A 262 -2.31 11.08 -2.05
C VAL A 262 -2.40 9.69 -2.68
N PRO A 263 -1.76 9.38 -3.83
CA PRO A 263 -1.80 8.04 -4.40
C PRO A 263 -1.17 6.98 -3.48
N LEU A 264 -0.11 7.35 -2.75
CA LEU A 264 0.53 6.47 -1.77
C LEU A 264 -0.38 6.23 -0.57
N LEU A 265 -1.05 7.27 -0.08
CA LEU A 265 -2.04 7.17 1.00
C LEU A 265 -3.24 6.31 0.60
N GLN A 266 -3.74 6.43 -0.64
CA GLN A 266 -4.82 5.59 -1.15
C GLN A 266 -4.39 4.12 -1.21
N ARG A 267 -3.18 3.83 -1.70
CA ARG A 267 -2.67 2.45 -1.73
C ARG A 267 -2.45 1.87 -0.33
N ALA A 268 -1.89 2.66 0.59
CA ALA A 268 -1.77 2.26 1.99
C ALA A 268 -3.15 2.00 2.61
N HIS A 269 -4.13 2.85 2.32
CA HIS A 269 -5.49 2.72 2.78
C HIS A 269 -6.16 1.43 2.30
N ASP A 270 -6.08 1.13 0.99
CA ASP A 270 -6.67 -0.08 0.41
C ASP A 270 -6.09 -1.37 1.05
N LEU A 271 -4.79 -1.36 1.39
CA LEU A 271 -4.12 -2.45 2.10
C LEU A 271 -4.56 -2.52 3.58
N LEU A 272 -4.57 -1.39 4.28
CA LEU A 272 -4.97 -1.30 5.70
C LEU A 272 -6.48 -1.54 5.92
N LEU A 273 -7.30 -1.42 4.88
CA LEU A 273 -8.72 -1.79 4.90
C LEU A 273 -8.95 -3.30 4.80
N GLN A 274 -7.95 -4.13 4.48
CA GLN A 274 -8.17 -5.57 4.47
C GLN A 274 -8.45 -6.09 5.88
N GLU A 275 -9.15 -7.21 6.01
CA GLU A 275 -9.29 -7.89 7.31
C GLU A 275 -8.04 -8.71 7.62
N VAL A 276 -7.49 -9.35 6.58
CA VAL A 276 -6.31 -10.19 6.64
C VAL A 276 -5.36 -9.83 5.51
N LEU A 277 -4.08 -9.60 5.83
CA LEU A 277 -3.04 -9.39 4.83
C LEU A 277 -2.33 -10.71 4.48
N LEU A 278 -2.32 -10.99 3.18
CA LEU A 278 -1.50 -12.04 2.56
C LEU A 278 -0.03 -11.60 2.48
N PRO A 279 0.94 -12.54 2.36
CA PRO A 279 2.37 -12.21 2.30
C PRO A 279 2.73 -11.16 1.25
N GLY A 280 2.16 -11.25 0.04
CA GLY A 280 2.36 -10.27 -1.03
C GLY A 280 1.89 -8.87 -0.63
N HIS A 281 0.72 -8.77 0.00
CA HIS A 281 0.17 -7.49 0.46
C HIS A 281 0.99 -6.88 1.61
N VAL A 282 1.61 -7.71 2.47
CA VAL A 282 2.56 -7.22 3.50
C VAL A 282 3.78 -6.58 2.84
N GLY A 283 4.34 -7.20 1.81
CA GLY A 283 5.44 -6.64 1.02
C GLY A 283 5.04 -5.36 0.27
N ASP A 284 3.81 -5.28 -0.25
CA ASP A 284 3.27 -4.05 -0.84
C ASP A 284 3.14 -2.93 0.20
N LEU A 285 2.62 -3.24 1.39
CA LEU A 285 2.46 -2.27 2.46
C LEU A 285 3.81 -1.72 2.94
N ALA A 286 4.82 -2.58 3.05
CA ALA A 286 6.18 -2.16 3.39
C ALA A 286 6.75 -1.19 2.35
N ARG A 287 6.61 -1.49 1.05
CA ARG A 287 7.07 -0.61 -0.04
C ARG A 287 6.35 0.74 -0.04
N VAL A 288 5.03 0.74 0.12
CA VAL A 288 4.25 1.99 0.20
C VAL A 288 4.65 2.82 1.43
N ALA A 289 4.91 2.17 2.56
CA ALA A 289 5.40 2.85 3.76
C ALA A 289 6.78 3.49 3.52
N GLU A 290 7.70 2.79 2.86
CA GLU A 290 8.99 3.35 2.45
C GLU A 290 8.81 4.58 1.54
N ASP A 291 7.97 4.50 0.51
CA ASP A 291 7.70 5.63 -0.39
C ASP A 291 7.11 6.84 0.37
N LEU A 292 6.23 6.58 1.34
CA LEU A 292 5.68 7.62 2.23
C LEU A 292 6.76 8.24 3.12
N ILE A 293 7.73 7.46 3.59
CA ILE A 293 8.89 7.94 4.35
C ILE A 293 9.77 8.83 3.47
N VAL A 294 10.10 8.39 2.25
CA VAL A 294 10.85 9.19 1.27
C VAL A 294 10.11 10.52 1.01
N HIS A 295 8.80 10.45 0.79
CA HIS A 295 7.97 11.65 0.60
C HIS A 295 8.03 12.59 1.81
N ALA A 296 7.88 12.04 3.02
CA ALA A 296 7.86 12.83 4.25
C ALA A 296 9.18 13.56 4.48
N VAL A 297 10.30 12.86 4.35
CA VAL A 297 11.63 13.44 4.52
C VAL A 297 11.86 14.53 3.50
N ASN A 298 11.50 14.34 2.23
CA ASN A 298 11.83 15.32 1.19
C ASN A 298 10.85 16.51 1.10
N TYR A 299 9.58 16.33 1.46
CA TYR A 299 8.53 17.31 1.13
C TYR A 299 7.69 17.80 2.31
N GLN A 300 7.85 17.23 3.51
CA GLN A 300 7.06 17.62 4.70
C GLN A 300 7.81 18.50 5.71
N GLN A 301 8.95 19.07 5.32
CA GLN A 301 9.78 19.92 6.19
C GLN A 301 9.31 21.38 6.33
N GLN A 302 8.39 21.84 5.46
CA GLN A 302 8.03 23.25 5.39
C GLN A 302 7.60 23.85 6.75
N ASP A 303 8.13 25.03 7.10
CA ASP A 303 7.65 25.78 8.26
C ASP A 303 6.22 26.29 8.02
N LEU A 304 5.36 26.10 9.00
CA LEU A 304 3.94 26.48 8.96
C LEU A 304 3.68 27.82 9.67
N SER A 305 4.71 28.44 10.27
CA SER A 305 4.56 29.65 11.09
C SER A 305 3.93 30.85 10.35
N GLN A 306 4.20 30.96 9.04
CA GLN A 306 3.75 32.07 8.19
C GLN A 306 2.43 31.77 7.45
N LEU A 307 1.85 30.58 7.64
CA LEU A 307 0.65 30.18 6.90
C LEU A 307 -0.63 30.56 7.62
N GLN A 308 -1.68 30.81 6.82
CA GLN A 308 -3.04 31.00 7.32
C GLN A 308 -3.53 29.74 8.05
N ALA A 309 -4.31 29.91 9.12
CA ALA A 309 -4.74 28.80 9.98
C ALA A 309 -5.43 27.65 9.21
N SER A 310 -6.23 27.95 8.18
CA SER A 310 -6.85 26.92 7.33
C SER A 310 -5.81 26.09 6.56
N ARG A 311 -4.78 26.74 6.01
CA ARG A 311 -3.66 26.08 5.31
C ARG A 311 -2.78 25.28 6.27
N VAL A 312 -2.59 25.78 7.51
CA VAL A 312 -1.88 25.05 8.56
C VAL A 312 -2.61 23.73 8.87
N VAL A 313 -3.94 23.76 9.05
CA VAL A 313 -4.74 22.55 9.28
C VAL A 313 -4.64 21.58 8.11
N GLU A 314 -4.70 22.07 6.85
CA GLU A 314 -4.53 21.21 5.66
C GLU A 314 -3.17 20.51 5.64
N ARG A 315 -2.08 21.25 5.85
CA ARG A 315 -0.72 20.70 5.85
C ARG A 315 -0.48 19.75 7.03
N MET A 316 -0.93 20.12 8.22
CA MET A 316 -0.86 19.26 9.41
C MET A 316 -1.68 17.98 9.23
N GLY A 317 -2.88 18.07 8.65
CA GLY A 317 -3.71 16.91 8.33
C GLY A 317 -2.98 15.95 7.40
N MET A 318 -2.31 16.45 6.37
CA MET A 318 -1.54 15.61 5.45
C MET A 318 -0.37 14.92 6.15
N ARG A 319 0.40 15.65 6.98
CA ARG A 319 1.50 15.09 7.78
C ARG A 319 1.01 14.01 8.74
N PHE A 320 -0.13 14.25 9.38
CA PHE A 320 -0.78 13.28 10.25
C PHE A 320 -1.14 12.00 9.49
N LEU A 321 -1.75 12.08 8.31
CA LEU A 321 -2.13 10.90 7.52
C LEU A 321 -0.92 10.09 7.07
N VAL A 322 0.15 10.75 6.63
CA VAL A 322 1.42 10.10 6.26
C VAL A 322 2.02 9.36 7.45
N LEU A 323 2.10 10.01 8.63
CA LEU A 323 2.59 9.37 9.85
C LEU A 323 1.69 8.22 10.32
N ASP A 324 0.36 8.39 10.33
CA ASP A 324 -0.58 7.34 10.74
C ASP A 324 -0.46 6.11 9.84
N ALA A 325 -0.34 6.30 8.52
CA ALA A 325 -0.14 5.19 7.58
C ALA A 325 1.19 4.46 7.83
N VAL A 326 2.29 5.18 8.03
CA VAL A 326 3.62 4.59 8.30
C VAL A 326 3.63 3.83 9.63
N VAL A 327 3.11 4.43 10.71
CA VAL A 327 3.03 3.76 12.03
C VAL A 327 2.09 2.56 11.97
N SER A 328 0.97 2.66 11.25
CA SER A 328 0.06 1.53 11.03
C SER A 328 0.75 0.38 10.31
N ALA A 329 1.57 0.67 9.29
CA ALA A 329 2.36 -0.33 8.59
C ALA A 329 3.36 -1.03 9.53
N PHE A 330 4.10 -0.29 10.35
CA PHE A 330 5.00 -0.88 11.36
C PHE A 330 4.26 -1.84 12.31
N ILE A 331 3.10 -1.42 12.84
CA ILE A 331 2.29 -2.25 13.75
C ILE A 331 1.80 -3.53 13.06
N VAL A 332 1.27 -3.40 11.84
CA VAL A 332 0.72 -4.54 11.07
C VAL A 332 1.82 -5.53 10.69
N ILE A 333 2.99 -5.03 10.27
CA ILE A 333 4.17 -5.86 9.98
C ILE A 333 4.72 -6.47 11.28
N GLY A 334 4.49 -5.83 12.43
CA GLY A 334 5.07 -6.21 13.72
C GLY A 334 6.56 -5.90 13.77
N GLN A 335 6.95 -4.75 13.23
CA GLN A 335 8.31 -4.23 13.24
C GLN A 335 8.35 -2.98 14.13
N GLU A 336 9.32 -2.91 15.04
CA GLU A 336 9.63 -1.67 15.75
C GLU A 336 10.56 -0.81 14.89
N PRO A 337 10.32 0.51 14.80
CA PRO A 337 11.16 1.39 14.01
C PRO A 337 12.54 1.55 14.66
N GLU A 338 13.60 1.49 13.85
CA GLU A 338 14.97 1.75 14.32
C GLU A 338 15.08 3.20 14.83
N GLU A 339 15.63 3.38 16.05
CA GLU A 339 15.62 4.66 16.76
C GLU A 339 16.23 5.82 15.94
N GLU A 340 17.46 5.65 15.44
CA GLU A 340 18.19 6.70 14.73
C GLU A 340 17.51 7.13 13.41
N PRO A 341 17.21 6.22 12.45
CA PRO A 341 16.48 6.59 11.24
C PRO A 341 15.07 7.12 11.52
N TRP A 342 14.39 6.62 12.55
CA TRP A 342 13.08 7.10 12.94
C TRP A 342 13.12 8.54 13.48
N LYS A 343 14.16 8.86 14.26
CA LYS A 343 14.42 10.22 14.73
C LYS A 343 14.68 11.18 13.56
N LEU A 344 15.42 10.76 12.53
CA LEU A 344 15.61 11.56 11.32
C LEU A 344 14.29 11.85 10.61
N LEU A 345 13.46 10.83 10.36
CA LEU A 345 12.13 10.99 9.77
C LEU A 345 11.24 11.93 10.60
N THR A 346 11.14 11.68 11.90
CA THR A 346 10.26 12.46 12.77
C THR A 346 10.74 13.89 12.92
N ASN A 347 12.05 14.16 12.93
CA ASN A 347 12.57 15.53 12.93
C ASN A 347 12.30 16.27 11.62
N ALA A 348 12.32 15.57 10.47
CA ALA A 348 11.97 16.17 9.18
C ALA A 348 10.51 16.63 9.12
N ILE A 349 9.60 15.99 9.85
CA ILE A 349 8.19 16.39 9.88
C ILE A 349 7.96 17.42 11.00
N SER A 350 7.88 18.69 10.61
CA SER A 350 7.56 19.76 11.57
C SER A 350 6.11 19.62 12.08
N HIS A 351 5.93 19.78 13.38
CA HIS A 351 4.63 19.86 14.06
C HIS A 351 4.51 21.15 14.89
N ALA A 352 5.48 22.06 14.71
CA ALA A 352 5.52 23.33 15.41
C ALA A 352 4.35 24.19 14.92
N VAL A 353 3.52 24.60 15.87
CA VAL A 353 2.38 25.47 15.60
C VAL A 353 2.87 26.91 15.75
N PRO A 354 2.55 27.84 14.83
CA PRO A 354 2.79 29.26 15.07
C PRO A 354 2.26 29.63 16.44
N ARG A 355 3.10 30.27 17.26
CA ARG A 355 2.70 30.75 18.57
C ARG A 355 1.47 31.62 18.35
N PRO A 356 0.30 31.30 18.95
CA PRO A 356 -0.89 32.08 18.72
C PRO A 356 -0.54 33.52 19.06
N ALA A 357 -0.64 34.41 18.06
CA ALA A 357 -0.46 35.82 18.32
C ALA A 357 -1.41 36.16 19.46
N GLN A 358 -0.92 36.73 20.56
CA GLN A 358 -1.69 37.02 21.78
C GLN A 358 -2.83 38.03 21.56
N VAL A 359 -3.19 38.29 20.31
CA VAL A 359 -4.31 39.10 19.88
C VAL A 359 -5.58 38.43 20.39
N ARG A 360 -6.08 38.92 21.53
CA ARG A 360 -7.36 38.51 22.09
C ARG A 360 -8.43 38.69 21.00
N PRO A 361 -9.18 37.63 20.64
CA PRO A 361 -10.25 37.77 19.67
C PRO A 361 -11.30 38.72 20.24
N ALA A 362 -11.50 39.86 19.58
CA ALA A 362 -12.42 40.91 20.02
C ALA A 362 -13.90 40.43 20.12
N THR A 363 -14.21 39.26 19.57
CA THR A 363 -15.58 38.74 19.44
C THR A 363 -15.87 37.48 20.26
N GLY A 364 -14.94 37.01 21.10
CA GLY A 364 -15.17 35.88 22.02
C GLY A 364 -15.48 34.51 21.36
N ARG A 365 -15.46 34.41 20.03
CA ARG A 365 -15.72 33.14 19.33
C ARG A 365 -14.48 32.25 19.38
N PRO A 366 -14.59 30.98 19.83
CA PRO A 366 -13.47 30.05 19.83
C PRO A 366 -12.99 29.83 18.40
N ASN A 367 -11.68 29.93 18.20
CA ASN A 367 -11.05 29.69 16.91
C ASN A 367 -11.01 28.19 16.64
N VAL A 368 -12.02 27.66 15.94
CA VAL A 368 -12.16 26.24 15.58
C VAL A 368 -10.89 25.68 14.94
N SER A 369 -10.16 26.49 14.15
CA SER A 369 -8.90 26.07 13.54
C SER A 369 -7.80 25.86 14.58
N SER A 370 -7.74 26.67 15.64
CA SER A 370 -6.74 26.52 16.71
C SER A 370 -6.90 25.18 17.44
N ASN A 371 -8.13 24.80 17.78
CA ASN A 371 -8.40 23.54 18.46
C ASN A 371 -7.99 22.34 17.59
N ARG A 372 -8.30 22.37 16.29
CA ARG A 372 -7.91 21.32 15.34
C ARG A 372 -6.41 21.19 15.18
N VAL A 373 -5.70 22.32 15.11
CA VAL A 373 -4.24 22.30 15.04
C VAL A 373 -3.67 21.67 16.31
N GLN A 374 -4.20 22.02 17.49
CA GLN A 374 -3.76 21.39 18.75
C GLN A 374 -4.06 19.89 18.82
N GLU A 375 -5.24 19.44 18.34
CA GLU A 375 -5.57 18.02 18.23
C GLU A 375 -4.60 17.28 17.31
N LEU A 376 -4.35 17.80 16.11
CA LEU A 376 -3.40 17.24 15.16
C LEU A 376 -1.97 17.21 15.73
N THR A 377 -1.53 18.27 16.40
CA THR A 377 -0.21 18.34 17.04
C THR A 377 -0.06 17.26 18.10
N ARG A 378 -1.05 17.08 19.00
CA ARG A 378 -1.02 16.03 20.02
C ARG A 378 -0.95 14.64 19.40
N ALA A 379 -1.79 14.36 18.41
CA ALA A 379 -1.79 13.07 17.72
C ALA A 379 -0.48 12.79 16.98
N MET A 380 0.08 13.78 16.30
CA MET A 380 1.39 13.66 15.64
C MET A 380 2.52 13.41 16.64
N GLN A 381 2.49 14.01 17.83
CA GLN A 381 3.48 13.74 18.88
C GLN A 381 3.45 12.28 19.32
N ILE A 382 2.25 11.69 19.49
CA ILE A 382 2.10 10.27 19.79
C ILE A 382 2.63 9.41 18.62
N LEU A 383 2.25 9.74 17.39
CA LEU A 383 2.74 9.05 16.19
C LEU A 383 4.26 9.08 16.10
N LYS A 384 4.90 10.20 16.44
CA LYS A 384 6.36 10.33 16.48
C LYS A 384 7.05 9.43 17.50
N THR A 385 6.35 8.88 18.48
CA THR A 385 6.93 7.85 19.38
C THR A 385 6.80 6.43 18.80
N GLY A 386 6.41 6.29 17.53
CA GLY A 386 6.13 4.99 16.91
C GLY A 386 4.84 4.33 17.41
N LYS A 387 3.93 5.08 18.07
CA LYS A 387 2.67 4.56 18.63
C LYS A 387 1.49 5.24 17.97
N ARG A 388 0.36 4.55 17.83
CA ARG A 388 -0.88 5.19 17.35
C ARG A 388 -1.61 5.92 18.48
N PRO A 389 -2.29 7.04 18.19
CA PRO A 389 -3.22 7.68 19.12
C PRO A 389 -4.33 6.71 19.57
N ASN A 390 -5.06 7.10 20.62
CA ASN A 390 -6.24 6.36 21.04
C ASN A 390 -7.23 6.24 19.85
N PRO A 391 -7.85 5.07 19.63
CA PRO A 391 -8.96 4.88 18.70
C PRO A 391 -9.96 6.04 18.59
N GLU A 392 -10.42 6.58 19.71
CA GLU A 392 -11.41 7.66 19.74
C GLU A 392 -10.85 8.97 19.17
N ASP A 393 -9.62 9.32 19.53
CA ASP A 393 -8.92 10.49 19.01
C ASP A 393 -8.67 10.36 17.51
N LEU A 394 -8.25 9.17 17.06
CA LEU A 394 -7.97 8.90 15.67
C LEU A 394 -9.24 9.01 14.81
N LEU A 395 -10.35 8.44 15.30
CA LEU A 395 -11.67 8.52 14.66
C LEU A 395 -12.15 9.98 14.60
N SER A 396 -12.04 10.73 15.70
CA SER A 396 -12.40 12.14 15.78
C SER A 396 -11.62 12.98 14.76
N ILE A 397 -10.29 12.81 14.71
CA ILE A 397 -9.42 13.55 13.79
C ILE A 397 -9.75 13.22 12.35
N LYS A 398 -9.89 11.95 11.98
CA LYS A 398 -10.21 11.56 10.59
C LYS A 398 -11.60 12.04 10.16
N ARG A 399 -12.61 11.99 11.04
CA ARG A 399 -13.93 12.60 10.79
C ARG A 399 -13.84 14.10 10.61
N MET A 400 -13.04 14.79 11.43
CA MET A 400 -12.79 16.22 11.30
C MET A 400 -12.14 16.57 9.95
N LEU A 401 -11.18 15.76 9.49
CA LEU A 401 -10.49 15.96 8.21
C LEU A 401 -11.38 15.67 7.01
N PHE A 402 -12.18 14.61 7.01
CA PHE A 402 -12.88 14.13 5.80
C PHE A 402 -14.39 14.38 5.79
N CYS A 403 -15.06 14.29 6.94
CA CYS A 403 -16.51 14.10 7.02
C CYS A 403 -17.26 15.30 7.62
N SER A 404 -16.57 16.18 8.37
CA SER A 404 -17.20 17.36 8.95
C SER A 404 -17.64 18.37 7.88
N PRO A 405 -18.78 19.09 8.04
CA PRO A 405 -19.15 20.22 7.17
C PRO A 405 -18.09 21.33 7.09
N SER A 406 -17.24 21.39 8.10
CA SER A 406 -16.15 22.34 8.23
C SER A 406 -14.79 21.71 7.94
N CYS A 407 -14.74 20.55 7.29
CA CYS A 407 -13.51 19.92 6.83
C CYS A 407 -12.66 20.89 5.98
N PRO A 408 -11.32 20.83 6.06
CA PRO A 408 -10.46 21.71 5.27
C PRO A 408 -10.69 21.51 3.76
N LEU A 409 -10.53 22.58 2.98
CA LEU A 409 -10.90 22.57 1.56
C LEU A 409 -10.11 21.53 0.76
N GLY A 410 -8.83 21.35 1.07
CA GLY A 410 -7.98 20.33 0.43
C GLY A 410 -8.53 18.90 0.57
N PHE A 411 -9.19 18.58 1.68
CA PHE A 411 -9.75 17.26 1.94
C PHE A 411 -11.15 17.05 1.36
N ARG A 412 -11.79 18.09 0.81
CA ARG A 412 -13.10 17.99 0.14
C ARG A 412 -13.03 17.45 -1.29
N LYS A 413 -11.83 17.33 -1.83
CA LYS A 413 -11.62 16.81 -3.17
C LYS A 413 -12.04 15.34 -3.26
N ASP A 414 -12.47 14.95 -4.44
CA ASP A 414 -12.87 13.59 -4.83
C ASP A 414 -11.82 12.53 -4.51
N GLU A 415 -10.53 12.89 -4.56
CA GLU A 415 -9.42 12.00 -4.18
C GLU A 415 -9.53 11.43 -2.75
N PHE A 416 -10.35 12.04 -1.87
CA PHE A 416 -10.63 11.59 -0.51
C PHE A 416 -12.04 10.99 -0.31
N ASP A 417 -12.82 10.75 -1.37
CA ASP A 417 -14.19 10.22 -1.23
C ASP A 417 -14.23 8.85 -0.57
N ARG A 418 -13.22 8.00 -0.82
CA ARG A 418 -13.11 6.68 -0.19
C ARG A 418 -13.16 6.73 1.34
N TRP A 419 -12.43 7.68 1.96
CA TRP A 419 -12.48 7.87 3.41
C TRP A 419 -13.86 8.34 3.90
N ARG A 420 -14.60 9.12 3.10
CA ARG A 420 -15.97 9.53 3.44
C ARG A 420 -16.95 8.38 3.35
N GLU A 421 -16.76 7.48 2.40
CA GLU A 421 -17.58 6.27 2.24
C GLU A 421 -17.40 5.32 3.42
N ASP A 422 -16.17 5.15 3.89
CA ASP A 422 -15.86 4.35 5.07
C ASP A 422 -16.62 4.80 6.33
N ASP A 423 -16.72 6.11 6.55
CA ASP A 423 -17.45 6.65 7.70
C ASP A 423 -18.96 6.34 7.63
N LYS A 424 -19.54 6.40 6.42
CA LYS A 424 -20.96 6.10 6.17
C LYS A 424 -21.29 4.62 6.40
N CYS A 425 -20.43 3.72 5.93
CA CYS A 425 -20.66 2.27 6.03
C CYS A 425 -20.82 1.80 7.48
N THR A 426 -20.18 2.48 8.43
CA THR A 426 -20.26 2.13 9.85
C THR A 426 -21.53 2.63 10.54
N ALA A 427 -22.20 3.66 10.00
CA ALA A 427 -23.40 4.24 10.59
C ALA A 427 -24.67 3.37 10.42
N GLY A 428 -24.64 2.36 9.54
CA GLY A 428 -25.76 1.44 9.32
C GLY A 428 -25.81 0.22 10.25
N TRP A 429 -24.77 0.02 11.08
CA TRP A 429 -24.65 -1.14 11.98
C TRP A 429 -24.92 -0.80 13.46
N LEU A 430 -25.09 0.48 13.79
CA LEU A 430 -25.46 0.99 15.11
C LEU A 430 -26.93 1.44 15.07
#